data_AF-A0A6J0SFA3-F1
#
_entry.id   AF-A0A6J0SFA3-F1
#
_cell.length_a   1.000
_cell.length_b   1.000
_cell.length_c   1.000
_cell.angle_alpha   90.00
_cell.angle_beta   90.00
_cell.angle_gamma   90.00
#
_symmetry.space_group_name_H-M   'P 1'
#
loop_
_entity.id
_entity.type
_entity.pdbx_description
1 polymer ?
#
loop_
_entity_poly.entity_id
_entity_poly.type
_entity_poly.pdbx_seq_one_letter_code
_entity_poly.pdbx_strand_id
1 'polypeptide(L)' 'CILACRVSEQAGECCCLPYLPGTLIALRTGVRERYHIEGSICDDWVVMSCCPLCGLCQLARELKNKN' A
#
# COMPACT_ATOMS: atom_id res chain seq x y z
N CYS A 1 -2.05 12.29 0.59
CA CYS A 1 -0.93 12.49 1.55
C CYS A 1 -1.22 11.92 2.93
N ILE A 2 -2.27 12.35 3.66
CA ILE A 2 -2.56 11.85 5.02
C ILE A 2 -2.80 10.33 5.04
N LEU A 3 -3.61 9.82 4.12
CA LEU A 3 -3.94 8.39 4.06
C LEU A 3 -2.69 7.52 3.81
N ALA A 4 -1.81 7.95 2.90
CA ALA A 4 -0.59 7.21 2.60
C ALA A 4 0.38 7.18 3.78
N CYS A 5 0.53 8.30 4.51
CA CYS A 5 1.29 8.34 5.76
C CYS A 5 0.73 7.40 6.83
N ARG A 6 -0.61 7.38 6.99
CA ARG A 6 -1.27 6.47 7.95
C ARG A 6 -1.04 5.01 7.58
N VAL A 7 -1.12 4.69 6.29
CA VAL A 7 -0.87 3.34 5.77
C VAL A 7 0.59 2.94 5.98
N SER A 8 1.55 3.83 5.74
CA SER A 8 2.95 3.57 6.03
C SER A 8 3.19 3.35 7.52
N GLU A 9 2.67 4.21 8.38
CA GLU A 9 2.78 4.05 9.83
C GLU A 9 2.17 2.71 10.31
N GLN A 10 1.00 2.34 9.78
CA GLN A 10 0.35 1.05 10.06
C GLN A 10 1.14 -0.15 9.54
N ALA A 11 1.88 0.02 8.45
CA ALA A 11 2.79 -1.00 7.93
C ALA A 11 4.13 -1.04 8.70
N GLY A 12 4.35 -0.16 9.70
CA GLY A 12 5.61 -0.04 10.43
C GLY A 12 6.70 0.74 9.68
N GLU A 13 6.31 1.50 8.67
CA GLU A 13 7.17 2.26 7.76
C GLU A 13 7.08 3.77 8.01
N CYS A 14 8.09 4.54 7.58
CA CYS A 14 8.11 5.99 7.73
C CYS A 14 7.05 6.72 6.87
N CYS A 15 6.38 7.75 7.41
CA CYS A 15 5.39 8.58 6.66
C CYS A 15 5.98 9.29 5.42
N CYS A 16 7.31 9.41 5.31
CA CYS A 16 7.95 9.96 4.11
C CYS A 16 8.04 8.96 2.95
N LEU A 17 7.95 7.65 3.21
CA LEU A 17 8.04 6.61 2.17
C LEU A 17 7.11 6.84 0.99
N PRO A 18 5.81 7.11 1.15
CA PRO A 18 4.88 7.26 0.02
C PRO A 18 5.12 8.50 -0.84
N TYR A 19 6.05 9.38 -0.43
CA TYR A 19 6.48 10.52 -1.24
C TYR A 19 7.53 10.13 -2.29
N LEU A 20 8.19 8.99 -2.11
CA LEU A 20 9.12 8.47 -3.12
C LEU A 20 8.35 7.75 -4.23
N PRO A 21 8.79 7.87 -5.49
CA PRO A 21 8.20 7.11 -6.59
C PRO A 21 8.46 5.60 -6.39
N GLY A 22 7.42 4.78 -6.60
CA GLY A 22 7.50 3.31 -6.53
C GLY A 22 7.41 2.70 -5.13
N THR A 23 7.66 3.46 -4.06
CA THR A 23 7.56 2.95 -2.69
C THR A 23 6.14 2.65 -2.26
N LEU A 24 5.13 3.35 -2.78
CA LEU A 24 3.72 3.00 -2.56
C LEU A 24 3.37 1.60 -3.10
N ILE A 25 3.93 1.24 -4.25
CA ILE A 25 3.77 -0.09 -4.84
C ILE A 25 4.55 -1.10 -4.00
N ALA A 26 5.79 -0.79 -3.64
CA ALA A 26 6.60 -1.65 -2.76
C ALA A 26 5.93 -1.88 -1.39
N LEU A 27 5.31 -0.85 -0.81
CA LEU A 27 4.55 -0.93 0.43
C LEU A 27 3.35 -1.86 0.26
N ARG A 28 2.59 -1.71 -0.84
CA ARG A 28 1.47 -2.58 -1.16
C ARG A 28 1.90 -4.04 -1.33
N THR A 29 2.96 -4.28 -2.09
CA THR A 29 3.52 -5.62 -2.30
C THR A 29 4.05 -6.21 -1.00
N GLY A 30 4.75 -5.43 -0.17
CA GLY A 30 5.25 -5.87 1.13
C GLY A 30 4.12 -6.20 2.12
N VAL A 31 3.02 -5.44 2.11
CA VAL A 31 1.83 -5.77 2.90
C VAL A 31 1.20 -7.08 2.41
N ARG A 32 1.06 -7.27 1.10
CA ARG A 32 0.55 -8.52 0.54
C ARG A 32 1.42 -9.73 0.88
N GLU A 33 2.74 -9.58 0.80
CA GLU A 33 3.71 -10.59 1.20
C GLU A 33 3.57 -10.94 2.69
N ARG A 34 3.55 -9.92 3.56
CA ARG A 34 3.41 -10.11 5.02
C ARG A 34 2.12 -10.83 5.41
N TYR A 35 1.04 -10.63 4.66
CA TYR A 35 -0.25 -11.25 4.94
C TYR A 35 -0.60 -12.44 4.03
N HIS A 36 0.36 -12.93 3.22
CA HIS A 36 0.17 -14.00 2.23
C HIS A 36 -1.08 -13.80 1.35
N ILE A 37 -1.30 -12.57 0.88
CA ILE A 37 -2.41 -12.22 0.00
C ILE A 37 -1.97 -12.47 -1.44
N GLU A 38 -2.67 -13.36 -2.15
CA GLU A 38 -2.39 -13.63 -3.57
C GLU A 38 -2.58 -12.38 -4.44
N GLY A 39 -1.63 -12.15 -5.33
CA GLY A 39 -1.67 -11.02 -6.26
C GLY A 39 -0.39 -10.87 -7.08
N SER A 40 -0.46 -10.07 -8.14
CA SER A 40 0.66 -9.75 -9.02
C SER A 40 1.10 -8.29 -8.85
N ILE A 41 2.40 -8.04 -8.96
CA ILE A 41 2.97 -6.68 -9.05
C ILE A 41 2.37 -5.92 -10.23
N CYS A 42 2.05 -6.60 -11.34
CA CYS A 42 1.43 -5.96 -12.49
C CYS A 42 0.04 -5.43 -12.16
N ASP A 43 -0.77 -6.19 -11.43
CA ASP A 43 -2.09 -5.74 -10.98
C ASP A 43 -1.98 -4.56 -10.00
N ASP A 44 -1.01 -4.62 -9.09
CA ASP A 44 -0.76 -3.54 -8.14
C ASP A 44 -0.31 -2.25 -8.84
N TRP A 45 0.51 -2.37 -9.88
CA TRP A 45 0.88 -1.23 -10.72
C TRP A 45 -0.34 -0.66 -11.45
N VAL A 46 -1.16 -1.50 -12.09
CA VAL A 46 -2.38 -1.06 -12.80
C VAL A 46 -3.35 -0.35 -11.84
N VAL A 47 -3.57 -0.89 -10.64
CA VAL A 47 -4.44 -0.28 -9.63
C VAL A 47 -3.89 1.07 -9.16
N MET A 48 -2.58 1.14 -8.89
CA MET A 48 -1.93 2.37 -8.45
C MET A 48 -1.81 3.43 -9.56
N SER A 49 -1.77 3.02 -10.83
CA SER A 49 -1.75 3.90 -12.00
C SER A 49 -3.16 4.37 -12.41
N CYS A 50 -4.16 3.51 -12.31
CA CYS A 50 -5.53 3.81 -12.70
C CYS A 50 -6.29 4.58 -11.59
N CYS A 51 -6.15 4.16 -10.33
CA CYS A 51 -6.77 4.83 -9.20
C CYS A 51 -5.95 4.68 -7.90
N PRO A 52 -4.89 5.49 -7.72
CA PRO A 52 -3.99 5.39 -6.57
C PRO A 52 -4.71 5.59 -5.24
N LEU A 53 -5.74 6.42 -5.20
CA LEU A 53 -6.57 6.65 -4.00
C LEU A 53 -7.34 5.39 -3.59
N CYS A 54 -7.97 4.69 -4.54
CA CYS A 54 -8.67 3.43 -4.23
C CYS A 54 -7.68 2.34 -3.82
N GLY A 55 -6.53 2.23 -4.50
CA GLY A 55 -5.45 1.31 -4.11
C GLY A 55 -4.96 1.55 -2.69
N LEU A 56 -4.79 2.82 -2.30
CA LEU A 56 -4.44 3.24 -0.94
C LEU A 56 -5.55 2.95 0.08
N CYS A 57 -6.81 3.22 -0.24
CA CYS A 57 -7.94 2.92 0.63
C CYS A 57 -8.11 1.42 0.87
N GLN A 58 -7.90 0.61 -0.18
CA GLN A 58 -7.91 -0.84 -0.06
C GLN A 58 -6.75 -1.31 0.84
N LEU A 59 -5.55 -0.77 0.63
CA LEU A 59 -4.38 -1.10 1.44
C LEU A 59 -4.58 -0.74 2.92
N ALA A 60 -5.15 0.44 3.20
CA ALA A 60 -5.52 0.87 4.55
C ALA A 60 -6.55 -0.06 5.21
N ARG A 61 -7.52 -0.57 4.44
CA ARG A 61 -8.50 -1.54 4.94
C ARG A 61 -7.87 -2.89 5.23
N GLU A 62 -6.99 -3.37 4.35
CA GLU A 62 -6.29 -4.64 4.55
C GLU A 62 -5.43 -4.59 5.82
N LEU A 63 -4.66 -3.52 6.01
CA LEU A 63 -3.89 -3.29 7.24
C LEU A 63 -4.80 -3.18 8.48
N LYS A 64 -5.88 -2.40 8.42
CA LYS A 64 -6.82 -2.24 9.53
C LYS A 64 -7.54 -3.54 9.89
N ASN A 65 -7.82 -4.40 8.91
CA ASN A 65 -8.51 -5.68 9.13
C ASN A 65 -7.57 -6.78 9.64
N LYS A 66 -6.25 -6.58 9.54
CA LYS A 66 -5.22 -7.56 9.89
C LYS A 66 -4.36 -7.16 11.09
N ASN A 67 -4.67 -6.03 11.73
CA ASN A 67 -4.01 -5.48 12.92
C ASN A 67 -4.99 -5.48 14.10
#